data_AF-A0AAD8NB82-F1
#
_entry.id   AF-A0AAD8NB82-F1
#
_cell.length_a   1.000
_cell.length_b   1.000
_cell.length_c   1.000
_cell.angle_alpha   90.00
_cell.angle_beta   90.00
_cell.angle_gamma   90.00
#
_symmetry.space_group_name_H-M   'P 1'
#
loop_
_entity.id
_entity.type
_entity.pdbx_description
1 polymer ?
#
loop_
_entity_poly.entity_id
_entity_poly.type
_entity_poly.pdbx_seq_one_letter_code
_entity_poly.pdbx_strand_id
1 'polypeptide(L)'
;MEDALATVPRFMKIPTQMLIGDRALDGVTKCLSHLTAHFFGVYDGHGGSQVANYCQERFHSALAEELDVLMTKLNDGSTNDDCQEQWRKAFSNTFLKVDAEIGEANAATIAPETVGSTAAVAIVCSSHIIVWIEI
;
A
#
# COMPACT_ATOMS: atom_id res chain seq x y z
N MET A 1 -2.76 9.75 -23.11
CA MET A 1 -2.63 10.18 -21.70
C MET A 1 -2.06 8.98 -20.98
N GLU A 2 -0.88 9.12 -20.38
CA GLU A 2 -0.13 8.02 -19.75
C GLU A 2 -0.28 8.03 -18.22
N ASP A 3 -0.66 9.16 -17.64
CA ASP A 3 -0.98 9.30 -16.22
C ASP A 3 -2.29 8.60 -15.82
N ALA A 4 -2.30 8.00 -14.64
CA ALA A 4 -3.47 7.41 -14.00
C ALA A 4 -3.55 7.77 -12.50
N LEU A 5 -4.76 7.71 -11.93
CA LEU A 5 -4.99 7.98 -10.51
C LEU A 5 -5.98 6.98 -9.89
N ALA A 6 -5.78 6.61 -8.63
CA ALA A 6 -6.69 5.77 -7.88
C ALA A 6 -7.10 6.42 -6.57
N THR A 7 -8.39 6.36 -6.25
CA THR A 7 -8.92 6.79 -4.94
C THR A 7 -9.83 5.70 -4.39
N VAL A 8 -9.50 5.14 -3.23
CA VAL A 8 -10.31 4.11 -2.58
C VAL A 8 -10.73 4.61 -1.19
N PRO A 9 -11.91 5.22 -1.06
CA PRO A 9 -12.42 5.64 0.24
C PRO A 9 -12.75 4.41 1.08
N ARG A 10 -12.54 4.53 2.39
CA ARG A 10 -12.69 3.42 3.35
C ARG A 10 -11.96 2.15 2.91
N PHE A 11 -10.77 2.33 2.35
CA PHE A 11 -9.88 1.28 1.86
C PHE A 11 -9.71 0.14 2.86
N MET A 12 -9.40 0.46 4.12
CA MET A 12 -9.11 -0.53 5.15
C MET A 12 -9.33 0.03 6.56
N LYS A 13 -9.50 -0.85 7.55
CA LYS A 13 -9.41 -0.51 8.98
C LYS A 13 -8.01 -0.87 9.50
N ILE A 14 -7.19 0.13 9.77
CA ILE A 14 -5.81 -0.03 10.22
C ILE A 14 -5.76 -0.11 11.76
N PRO A 15 -5.15 -1.15 12.36
CA PRO A 15 -4.93 -1.21 13.81
C PRO A 15 -4.10 -0.02 14.30
N THR A 16 -4.46 0.56 15.43
CA THR A 16 -3.71 1.70 15.99
C THR A 16 -2.26 1.37 16.35
N GLN A 17 -1.96 0.11 16.65
CA GLN A 17 -0.59 -0.37 16.88
C GLN A 17 0.29 -0.24 15.63
N MET A 18 -0.29 -0.37 14.43
CA MET A 18 0.43 -0.10 13.17
C MET A 18 0.62 1.40 12.90
N LEU A 19 0.22 2.31 13.79
CA LEU A 19 0.40 3.76 13.63
C LEU A 19 1.28 4.36 14.73
N ILE A 20 1.08 3.91 15.96
CA ILE A 20 1.71 4.50 17.16
C ILE A 20 2.76 3.55 17.77
N GLY A 21 2.82 2.30 17.31
CA GLY A 21 3.64 1.24 17.90
C GLY A 21 3.16 0.88 19.31
N ASP A 22 4.08 0.48 20.18
CA ASP A 22 3.81 0.12 21.57
C ASP A 22 3.88 1.33 22.54
N ARG A 23 3.84 2.56 22.00
CA ARG A 23 3.86 3.76 22.84
C ARG A 23 2.53 3.83 23.59
N ALA A 24 2.62 3.83 24.92
CA ALA A 24 1.49 3.82 25.83
C ALA A 24 0.42 4.83 25.40
N LEU A 25 -0.77 4.32 25.07
CA LEU A 25 -1.95 5.13 24.85
C LEU A 25 -2.26 5.88 26.16
N ASP A 26 -2.01 7.19 26.20
CA ASP A 26 -2.69 8.07 27.15
C ASP A 26 -4.19 7.78 27.07
N GLY A 27 -4.84 7.54 28.20
CA GLY A 27 -6.12 6.81 28.34
C GLY A 27 -7.34 7.25 27.52
N VAL A 28 -7.19 8.26 26.65
CA VAL A 28 -8.18 8.75 25.66
C VAL A 28 -8.22 7.89 24.39
N THR A 29 -7.11 7.28 23.96
CA THR A 29 -7.05 6.52 22.69
C THR A 29 -7.57 5.07 22.80
N LYS A 30 -7.94 4.62 24.00
CA LYS A 30 -8.39 3.24 24.29
C LYS A 30 -9.73 2.86 23.62
N CYS A 31 -10.38 3.81 22.92
CA CYS A 31 -11.71 3.65 22.34
C CYS A 31 -11.70 3.12 20.89
N LEU A 32 -10.61 3.28 20.14
CA LEU A 32 -10.53 2.84 18.74
C LEU A 32 -9.39 1.84 18.58
N SER A 33 -9.72 0.55 18.50
CA SER A 33 -8.74 -0.49 18.14
C SER A 33 -8.26 -0.36 16.70
N HIS A 34 -9.03 0.32 15.84
CA HIS A 34 -8.75 0.52 14.43
C HIS A 34 -9.20 1.91 13.96
N LEU A 35 -8.49 2.46 12.98
CA LEU A 35 -8.88 3.69 12.27
C LEU A 35 -9.23 3.36 10.82
N THR A 36 -10.28 4.00 10.30
CA THR A 36 -10.61 3.87 8.88
C THR A 36 -9.60 4.67 8.06
N ALA A 37 -8.98 4.01 7.10
CA ALA A 37 -8.01 4.58 6.19
C ALA A 37 -8.58 4.74 4.77
N HIS A 38 -7.98 5.63 4.01
CA HIS A 38 -8.33 5.98 2.63
C HIS A 38 -7.07 5.90 1.78
N PHE A 39 -7.19 5.32 0.59
CA PHE A 39 -6.09 5.18 -0.35
C PHE A 39 -6.17 6.25 -1.43
N PHE A 40 -5.02 6.84 -1.76
CA PHE A 40 -4.83 7.72 -2.91
C PHE A 40 -3.56 7.28 -3.63
N GLY A 41 -3.61 7.10 -4.94
CA GLY A 41 -2.46 6.75 -5.77
C GLY A 41 -2.42 7.60 -7.02
N VAL A 42 -1.22 8.04 -7.41
CA VAL A 42 -0.93 8.71 -8.67
C VAL A 42 0.19 7.96 -9.35
N TYR A 43 0.03 7.70 -10.64
CA TYR A 43 0.92 6.87 -11.44
C TYR A 43 1.24 7.62 -12.72
N ASP A 44 2.49 8.07 -12.87
CA ASP A 44 2.99 8.75 -14.07
C ASP A 44 3.61 7.71 -15.00
N GLY A 45 2.84 7.28 -15.99
CA GLY A 45 3.26 6.29 -16.98
C GLY A 45 4.26 6.86 -17.98
N HIS A 46 5.20 6.01 -18.43
CA HIS A 46 6.15 6.36 -19.48
C HIS A 46 6.36 5.20 -20.45
N GLY A 47 6.48 5.52 -21.74
CA GLY A 47 6.60 4.52 -22.81
C GLY A 47 5.27 3.85 -23.18
N GLY A 48 4.18 4.25 -22.52
CA GLY A 48 2.85 3.69 -22.65
C GLY A 48 2.04 3.81 -21.35
N SER A 49 0.71 3.72 -21.45
CA SER A 49 -0.18 3.86 -20.30
C SER A 49 -0.50 2.54 -19.58
N GLN A 50 -0.01 1.40 -20.09
CA GLN A 50 -0.39 0.06 -19.62
C GLN A 50 -0.06 -0.14 -18.15
N VAL A 51 1.16 0.23 -17.74
CA VAL A 51 1.63 0.05 -16.36
C VAL A 51 0.91 1.00 -15.41
N ALA A 52 0.75 2.28 -15.76
CA ALA A 52 0.00 3.23 -14.93
C ALA A 52 -1.46 2.81 -14.73
N ASN A 53 -2.14 2.36 -15.80
CA ASN A 53 -3.49 1.82 -15.73
C ASN A 53 -3.55 0.54 -14.87
N TYR A 54 -2.55 -0.33 -14.97
CA TYR A 54 -2.48 -1.53 -14.14
C TYR A 54 -2.30 -1.18 -12.66
N CYS A 55 -1.41 -0.25 -12.33
CA CYS A 55 -1.20 0.25 -10.98
C CYS A 55 -2.49 0.89 -10.40
N GLN A 56 -3.23 1.63 -11.23
CA GLN A 56 -4.54 2.20 -10.84
C GLN A 56 -5.52 1.12 -10.35
N GLU A 57 -5.59 0.00 -11.05
CA GLU A 57 -6.53 -1.09 -10.74
C GLU A 57 -6.01 -2.05 -9.65
N ARG A 58 -4.70 -2.33 -9.63
CA ARG A 58 -4.13 -3.45 -8.87
C ARG A 58 -3.45 -3.03 -7.57
N PHE A 59 -2.77 -1.90 -7.53
CA PHE A 59 -1.82 -1.58 -6.46
C PHE A 59 -2.50 -1.50 -5.08
N HIS A 60 -3.67 -0.86 -5.00
CA HIS A 60 -4.41 -0.76 -3.74
C HIS A 60 -4.85 -2.13 -3.22
N SER A 61 -5.30 -3.03 -4.11
CA SER A 61 -5.71 -4.38 -3.73
C SER A 61 -4.50 -5.23 -3.28
N ALA A 62 -3.36 -5.10 -3.96
CA ALA A 62 -2.12 -5.76 -3.56
C ALA A 62 -1.63 -5.26 -2.19
N LEU A 63 -1.74 -3.96 -1.92
CA LEU A 63 -1.40 -3.38 -0.62
C LEU A 63 -2.32 -3.90 0.49
N ALA A 64 -3.62 -4.07 0.20
CA ALA A 64 -4.56 -4.63 1.17
C ALA A 64 -4.16 -6.06 1.56
N GLU A 65 -3.80 -6.89 0.58
CA GLU A 65 -3.33 -8.26 0.81
C GLU A 65 -2.08 -8.30 1.72
N GLU A 66 -1.09 -7.44 1.46
CA GLU A 66 0.12 -7.37 2.29
C GLU A 66 -0.15 -6.86 3.71
N LEU A 67 -1.05 -5.87 3.86
CA LEU A 67 -1.44 -5.35 5.17
C LEU A 67 -2.23 -6.38 5.99
N ASP A 68 -3.12 -7.17 5.38
CA ASP A 68 -3.84 -8.24 6.08
C ASP A 68 -2.87 -9.32 6.61
N VAL A 69 -1.82 -9.64 5.84
CA VAL A 69 -0.75 -10.55 6.29
C VAL A 69 0.03 -9.97 7.49
N LEU A 70 0.21 -8.66 7.56
CA LEU A 70 0.85 -8.03 8.72
C LEU A 70 -0.08 -7.98 9.94
N MET A 71 -1.36 -7.68 9.75
CA MET A 71 -2.35 -7.63 10.83
C MET A 71 -2.53 -8.99 11.50
N THR A 72 -2.54 -10.07 10.72
CA THR A 72 -2.61 -11.44 11.27
C THR A 72 -1.39 -11.77 12.12
N LYS A 73 -0.17 -11.42 11.67
CA LYS A 73 1.07 -11.62 12.44
C LYS A 73 1.13 -10.81 13.73
N LEU A 74 0.52 -9.62 13.74
CA LEU A 74 0.43 -8.75 14.91
C LEU A 74 -0.41 -9.39 16.02
N ASN A 75 -1.54 -10.00 15.65
CA ASN A 75 -2.43 -10.70 16.59
C ASN A 75 -1.77 -11.93 17.22
N ASP A 76 -0.85 -12.59 16.50
CA ASP A 76 -0.10 -13.74 16.99
C ASP A 76 1.06 -13.35 17.93
N GLY A 77 1.24 -12.06 18.24
CA GLY A 77 2.29 -11.56 19.15
C GLY A 77 3.72 -11.76 18.62
N SER A 78 3.85 -12.03 17.31
CA SER A 78 5.08 -12.53 16.70
C SER A 78 6.03 -11.45 16.17
N THR A 79 5.65 -10.17 16.25
CA THR A 79 6.35 -9.09 15.53
C THR A 79 6.84 -8.02 16.50
N ASN A 80 8.17 -7.95 16.68
CA ASN A 80 8.87 -6.88 17.42
C ASN A 80 9.28 -5.71 16.51
N ASP A 81 8.90 -5.75 15.22
CA ASP A 81 9.29 -4.75 14.23
C ASP A 81 8.63 -3.39 14.52
N ASP A 82 9.39 -2.32 14.32
CA ASP A 82 8.87 -0.96 14.42
C ASP A 82 7.75 -0.72 13.39
N CYS A 83 6.76 0.09 13.76
CA CYS A 83 5.62 0.45 12.90
C CYS A 83 6.08 0.93 11.51
N GLN A 84 7.16 1.72 11.43
CA GLN A 84 7.70 2.20 10.17
C GLN A 84 8.24 1.05 9.31
N GLU A 85 8.87 0.04 9.91
CA GLU A 85 9.40 -1.10 9.19
C GLU A 85 8.30 -2.00 8.65
N GLN A 86 7.20 -2.16 9.40
CA GLN A 86 6.00 -2.87 8.94
C GLN A 86 5.41 -2.21 7.71
N TRP A 87 5.23 -0.88 7.72
CA TRP A 87 4.75 -0.14 6.55
C TRP A 87 5.72 -0.23 5.37
N ARG A 88 7.02 -0.03 5.60
CA ARG A 88 8.04 -0.17 4.55
C ARG A 88 7.96 -1.55 3.91
N LYS A 89 7.85 -2.61 4.70
CA LYS A 89 7.73 -3.98 4.21
C LYS A 89 6.45 -4.21 3.40
N ALA A 90 5.31 -3.70 3.88
CA ALA A 90 4.05 -3.79 3.15
C ALA A 90 4.15 -3.14 1.75
N PHE A 91 4.67 -1.92 1.69
CA PHE A 91 4.82 -1.20 0.43
C PHE A 91 5.85 -1.85 -0.51
N SER A 92 7.03 -2.22 -0.01
CA SER A 92 8.05 -2.88 -0.83
C SER A 92 7.54 -4.21 -1.39
N ASN A 93 6.87 -5.04 -0.58
CA ASN A 93 6.28 -6.29 -1.07
C ASN A 93 5.19 -6.04 -2.10
N THR A 94 4.33 -5.03 -1.87
CA THR A 94 3.28 -4.64 -2.82
C THR A 94 3.88 -4.26 -4.16
N PHE A 95 4.92 -3.43 -4.16
CA PHE A 95 5.59 -2.99 -5.39
C PHE A 95 6.20 -4.17 -6.14
N LEU A 96 6.98 -5.01 -5.45
CA LEU A 96 7.59 -6.21 -6.05
C LEU A 96 6.54 -7.17 -6.62
N LYS A 97 5.38 -7.28 -5.96
CA LYS A 97 4.28 -8.12 -6.43
C LYS A 97 3.66 -7.57 -7.71
N VAL A 98 3.35 -6.28 -7.74
CA VAL A 98 2.77 -5.62 -8.92
C VAL A 98 3.75 -5.64 -10.09
N ASP A 99 5.03 -5.39 -9.84
CA ASP A 99 6.10 -5.46 -10.84
C ASP A 99 6.25 -6.87 -11.44
N ALA A 100 6.23 -7.89 -10.59
CA ALA A 100 6.27 -9.28 -11.03
C ALA A 100 5.05 -9.66 -11.89
N GLU A 101 3.86 -9.17 -11.54
CA GLU A 101 2.62 -9.39 -12.30
C GLU A 101 2.69 -8.70 -13.69
N ILE A 102 3.32 -7.53 -13.80
CA ILE A 102 3.54 -6.82 -15.07
C ILE A 102 4.51 -7.59 -15.98
N GLY A 103 5.61 -8.10 -15.41
CA GLY A 103 6.66 -8.81 -16.11
C GLY A 103 6.40 -10.30 -16.35
N GLU A 104 5.26 -10.85 -15.90
CA GLU A 104 5.04 -12.30 -15.92
C GLU A 104 4.90 -12.84 -17.35
N ALA A 105 5.89 -13.64 -17.79
CA ALA A 105 5.96 -14.21 -19.14
C ALA A 105 4.97 -15.36 -19.42
N ASN A 106 4.27 -15.86 -18.39
CA ASN A 106 3.35 -17.00 -18.51
C ASN A 106 1.90 -16.59 -18.87
N ALA A 107 1.57 -15.30 -18.74
CA ALA A 107 0.37 -14.68 -19.27
C ALA A 107 0.75 -13.69 -20.39
N ALA A 108 -0.22 -13.17 -21.14
CA ALA A 108 0.05 -12.07 -22.06
C ALA A 108 0.63 -10.90 -21.25
N THR A 109 1.90 -10.57 -21.45
CA THR A 109 2.59 -9.52 -20.71
C THR A 109 1.78 -8.24 -20.77
N ILE A 110 1.57 -7.62 -19.60
CA ILE A 110 0.70 -6.43 -19.48
C ILE A 110 1.30 -5.28 -20.30
N ALA A 111 2.62 -5.18 -20.33
CA ALA A 111 3.33 -4.19 -21.11
C ALA A 111 4.69 -4.72 -21.63
N PRO A 112 5.23 -4.14 -22.71
CA PRO A 112 6.64 -4.30 -23.09
C PRO A 112 7.60 -3.82 -21.99
N GLU A 113 8.82 -4.34 -21.99
CA GLU A 113 9.90 -3.98 -21.05
C GLU A 113 10.31 -2.49 -21.06
N THR A 114 9.92 -1.77 -22.12
CA THR A 114 10.18 -0.33 -22.27
C THR A 114 9.08 0.56 -21.67
N VAL A 115 8.04 -0.04 -21.10
CA VAL A 115 6.90 0.67 -20.51
C VAL A 115 6.98 0.56 -18.99
N GLY A 116 6.85 1.69 -18.31
CA GLY A 116 6.88 1.76 -16.86
C GLY A 116 5.94 2.82 -16.31
N SER A 117 5.93 2.96 -15.00
CA SER A 117 5.21 4.03 -14.31
C SER A 117 5.89 4.35 -12.99
N THR A 118 5.88 5.62 -12.61
CA THR A 118 6.11 5.98 -11.20
C THR A 118 4.89 5.57 -10.36
N ALA A 119 5.06 5.52 -9.04
CA ALA A 119 3.95 5.30 -8.11
C ALA A 119 4.11 6.16 -6.86
N ALA A 120 3.20 7.12 -6.69
CA ALA A 120 3.08 7.92 -5.47
C ALA A 120 1.75 7.59 -4.77
N VAL A 121 1.82 6.99 -3.60
CA VAL A 121 0.67 6.48 -2.85
C VAL A 121 0.60 7.09 -1.47
N ALA A 122 -0.60 7.49 -1.04
CA ALA A 122 -0.88 8.01 0.30
C ALA A 122 -2.03 7.23 0.95
N ILE A 123 -1.80 6.81 2.20
CA ILE A 123 -2.82 6.26 3.08
C ILE A 123 -3.14 7.31 4.13
N VAL A 124 -4.39 7.77 4.14
CA VAL A 124 -4.85 8.82 5.04
C VAL A 124 -5.87 8.25 6.02
N CYS A 125 -5.65 8.46 7.32
CA CYS A 125 -6.63 8.19 8.36
C CYS A 125 -6.81 9.44 9.24
N SER A 126 -7.65 9.36 10.27
CA SER A 126 -7.95 10.52 11.12
C SER A 126 -6.76 11.03 11.93
N SER A 127 -5.68 10.25 12.07
CA SER A 127 -4.52 10.62 12.89
C SER A 127 -3.19 10.69 12.14
N HIS A 128 -3.04 9.95 11.04
CA HIS A 128 -1.76 9.80 10.33
C HIS A 128 -1.97 9.84 8.81
N ILE A 129 -0.92 10.29 8.12
CA ILE A 129 -0.74 10.19 6.67
C ILE A 129 0.53 9.37 6.45
N ILE A 130 0.41 8.22 5.79
CA ILE A 130 1.54 7.41 5.34
C ILE A 130 1.72 7.63 3.84
N VAL A 131 2.94 7.95 3.41
CA VAL A 131 3.24 8.22 1.99
C VAL A 131 4.36 7.29 1.53
N TRP A 132 4.18 6.69 0.36
CA TRP A 132 5.18 5.90 -0.36
C TRP A 132 5.37 6.47 -1.76
N ILE A 133 6.61 6.61 -2.20
CA ILE A 133 6.95 7.10 -3.54
C ILE A 133 8.04 6.20 -4.10
N GLU A 134 7.78 5.62 -5.27
CA GLU A 134 8.74 4.92 -6.11
C GLU A 134 8.79 5.62 -7.48
N ILE A 135 9.99 5.84 -8.02
CA ILE A 135 10.24 6.54 -9.29
C ILE A 135 10.95 5.59 -10.25
#